data_AF-A0A2V9KH10-F1
#
_entry.id   AF-A0A2V9KH10-F1
#
_cell.length_a   1.000
_cell.length_b   1.000
_cell.length_c   1.000
_cell.angle_alpha   90.00
_cell.angle_beta   90.00
_cell.angle_gamma   90.00
#
_symmetry.space_group_name_H-M   'P 1'
#
loop_
_entity.id
_entity.type
_entity.pdbx_description
1 polymer ?
#
loop_
_entity_poly.entity_id
_entity_poly.type
_entity_poly.pdbx_seq_one_letter_code
_entity_poly.pdbx_strand_id
1 'polypeptide(L)'
;MPGIDFRRRSVRLPLRIAIIFSGTDAAHEAFHENTETLDIGKFGAKVLTSRKLKIGSQVSVRRANSNKTETFRVVHVGEPDPQTRKTPVGLEMSAIEDFWGQSFPTDSW
;
A
#
# COMPACT_ATOMS: atom_id res chain seq x y z
N MET A 1 -21.62 9.47 -25.81
CA MET A 1 -21.36 9.79 -24.39
C MET A 1 -20.17 8.96 -23.94
N PRO A 2 -18.94 9.50 -23.87
CA PRO A 2 -17.81 8.71 -23.39
C PRO A 2 -17.84 8.65 -21.86
N GLY A 3 -17.43 7.49 -21.34
CA GLY A 3 -17.64 7.04 -19.99
C GLY A 3 -16.96 7.88 -18.92
N ILE A 4 -17.51 7.79 -17.72
CA ILE A 4 -16.89 8.28 -16.50
C ILE A 4 -15.62 7.45 -16.29
N ASP A 5 -14.49 7.97 -16.76
CA ASP A 5 -13.18 7.56 -16.27
C ASP A 5 -13.20 7.76 -14.76
N PHE A 6 -13.05 6.68 -13.99
CA PHE A 6 -12.64 6.74 -12.59
C PHE A 6 -11.19 7.25 -12.57
N ARG A 7 -11.06 8.56 -12.84
CA ARG A 7 -9.82 9.31 -13.05
C ARG A 7 -8.99 9.18 -11.79
N ARG A 8 -7.93 8.39 -11.90
CA ARG A 8 -7.02 8.04 -10.81
C ARG A 8 -6.42 9.34 -10.25
N ARG A 9 -6.85 9.75 -9.05
CA ARG A 9 -6.65 11.08 -8.43
C ARG A 9 -5.20 11.44 -8.06
N SER A 10 -4.21 10.60 -8.38
CA SER A 10 -2.80 10.82 -8.05
C SER A 10 -1.89 9.98 -8.96
N VAL A 11 -0.81 10.60 -9.44
CA VAL A 11 0.31 9.88 -10.08
C VAL A 11 0.90 8.87 -9.09
N ARG A 12 1.15 7.65 -9.57
CA ARG A 12 1.85 6.62 -8.80
C ARG A 12 3.30 6.55 -9.23
N LEU A 13 4.21 6.71 -8.28
CA LEU A 13 5.63 6.59 -8.52
C LEU A 13 6.04 5.13 -8.27
N PRO A 14 6.66 4.45 -9.25
CA PRO A 14 7.17 3.08 -9.07
C PRO A 14 8.44 3.11 -8.19
N LEU A 15 8.25 3.38 -6.90
CA LEU A 15 9.30 3.50 -5.91
C LEU A 15 9.28 2.28 -5.00
N ARG A 16 10.44 1.62 -4.92
CA ARG A 16 10.71 0.52 -4.01
C ARG A 16 11.25 1.05 -2.69
N ILE A 17 10.35 1.26 -1.74
CA ILE A 17 10.70 1.68 -0.38
C ILE A 17 10.58 0.47 0.52
N ALA A 18 11.67 0.11 1.17
CA ALA A 18 11.67 -0.92 2.20
C ALA A 18 10.80 -0.48 3.38
N ILE A 19 9.85 -1.33 3.73
CA ILE A 19 8.87 -1.13 4.80
C ILE A 19 8.77 -2.39 5.67
N ILE A 20 8.41 -2.19 6.92
CA ILE A 20 8.00 -3.24 7.84
C ILE A 20 6.49 -3.20 7.85
N PHE A 21 5.91 -4.25 7.29
CA PHE A 21 4.48 -4.42 7.15
C PHE A 21 3.96 -5.33 8.25
N SER A 22 2.99 -4.84 9.01
CA SER A 22 2.44 -5.56 10.15
C SER A 22 0.94 -5.41 10.23
N GLY A 23 0.28 -6.35 10.88
CA GLY A 23 -1.17 -6.32 11.04
C GLY A 23 -1.71 -7.68 11.38
N THR A 24 -3.01 -7.84 11.18
CA THR A 24 -3.71 -9.10 11.42
C THR A 24 -4.15 -9.68 10.08
N ASP A 25 -3.78 -10.93 9.82
CA ASP A 25 -4.16 -11.60 8.58
C ASP A 25 -5.57 -12.21 8.64
N ALA A 26 -5.98 -12.89 7.57
CA ALA A 26 -7.28 -13.54 7.47
C ALA A 26 -7.52 -14.64 8.52
N ALA A 27 -6.45 -15.20 9.11
CA ALA A 27 -6.47 -16.24 10.13
C ALA A 27 -6.48 -15.67 11.56
N HIS A 28 -6.59 -14.34 11.71
CA HIS A 28 -6.46 -13.63 12.98
C HIS A 28 -5.06 -13.71 13.60
N GLU A 29 -4.04 -14.05 12.81
CA GLU A 29 -2.66 -14.05 13.28
C GLU A 29 -2.02 -12.68 13.06
N ALA A 30 -1.36 -12.18 14.12
CA ALA A 30 -0.53 -11.00 14.00
C ALA A 30 0.74 -11.36 13.22
N PHE A 31 1.01 -10.63 12.15
CA PHE A 31 2.21 -10.81 11.35
C PHE A 31 3.05 -9.55 11.32
N HIS A 32 4.35 -9.75 11.15
CA HIS A 32 5.34 -8.72 10.90
C HIS A 32 6.26 -9.23 9.79
N GLU A 33 6.29 -8.54 8.66
CA GLU A 33 7.05 -8.91 7.47
C GLU A 33 7.80 -7.70 6.94
N ASN A 34 9.08 -7.88 6.61
CA ASN A 34 9.85 -6.87 5.89
C ASN A 34 9.56 -7.04 4.39
N THR A 35 8.98 -6.02 3.77
CA THR A 35 8.66 -6.01 2.34
C THR A 35 9.00 -4.66 1.72
N GLU A 36 8.75 -4.52 0.43
CA GLU A 36 8.93 -3.28 -0.31
C GLU A 36 7.64 -2.86 -1.00
N THR A 37 7.47 -1.56 -1.17
CA THR A 37 6.42 -1.02 -2.03
C THR A 37 6.74 -1.29 -3.49
N LEU A 38 5.73 -1.57 -4.30
CA LEU A 38 5.86 -1.62 -5.76
C LEU A 38 5.64 -0.24 -6.38
N ASP A 39 4.59 0.42 -5.92
CA ASP A 39 4.21 1.75 -6.33
C ASP A 39 3.63 2.50 -5.15
N ILE A 40 3.95 3.79 -5.04
CA ILE A 40 3.42 4.67 -4.01
C ILE A 40 2.64 5.80 -4.65
N GLY A 41 1.55 6.22 -4.02
CA GLY A 41 0.78 7.40 -4.37
C GLY A 41 0.64 8.31 -3.16
N LYS A 42 0.09 9.50 -3.37
CA LYS A 42 -0.12 10.49 -2.30
C LYS A 42 -0.92 9.94 -1.12
N PHE A 43 -1.89 9.07 -1.40
CA PHE A 43 -2.83 8.55 -0.40
C PHE A 43 -2.67 7.05 -0.14
N GLY A 44 -1.68 6.39 -0.73
CA GLY A 44 -1.60 4.94 -0.61
C GLY A 44 -0.35 4.34 -1.21
N ALA A 45 -0.28 3.01 -1.17
CA ALA A 45 0.80 2.26 -1.79
C ALA A 45 0.32 0.88 -2.21
N LYS A 46 1.06 0.27 -3.12
CA LYS A 46 0.92 -1.14 -3.45
C LYS A 46 2.13 -1.88 -2.89
N VAL A 47 1.89 -3.01 -2.24
CA VAL A 47 2.93 -3.86 -1.65
C VAL A 47 2.73 -5.29 -2.12
N LEU A 48 3.79 -6.10 -2.09
CA LEU A 48 3.68 -7.55 -2.27
C LEU A 48 3.81 -8.22 -0.90
N THR A 49 2.89 -9.12 -0.58
CA THR A 49 2.97 -9.91 0.66
C THR A 49 2.64 -11.38 0.39
N SER A 50 3.27 -12.26 1.16
CA SER A 50 2.90 -13.68 1.20
C SER A 50 1.66 -13.95 2.06
N ARG A 51 1.22 -12.96 2.84
CA ARG A 51 0.11 -13.07 3.78
C ARG A 51 -1.23 -12.87 3.09
N LYS A 52 -2.24 -13.66 3.52
CA LYS A 52 -3.61 -13.50 3.05
C LYS A 52 -4.30 -12.40 3.83
N LEU A 53 -4.45 -11.24 3.20
CA LEU A 53 -5.17 -10.11 3.76
C LEU A 53 -6.60 -10.04 3.25
N LYS A 54 -7.50 -9.48 4.06
CA LYS A 54 -8.87 -9.19 3.66
C LYS A 54 -9.00 -7.70 3.32
N ILE A 55 -9.80 -7.40 2.31
CA ILE A 55 -10.19 -6.03 2.01
C ILE A 55 -10.93 -5.47 3.23
N GLY A 56 -10.59 -4.24 3.61
CA GLY A 56 -11.10 -3.55 4.78
C GLY A 56 -10.25 -3.71 6.04
N SER A 57 -9.31 -4.67 6.08
CA SER A 57 -8.40 -4.86 7.22
C SER A 57 -7.49 -3.66 7.44
N GLN A 58 -7.25 -3.35 8.70
CA GLN A 58 -6.30 -2.32 9.13
C GLN A 58 -4.92 -2.95 9.34
N VAL A 59 -3.89 -2.29 8.81
CA VAL A 59 -2.51 -2.76 8.81
C VAL A 59 -1.59 -1.58 9.11
N SER A 60 -0.49 -1.85 9.80
CA SER A 60 0.51 -0.86 10.16
C SER A 60 1.73 -0.99 9.25
N VAL A 61 2.09 0.10 8.61
CA VAL A 61 3.27 0.19 7.74
C VAL A 61 4.28 1.10 8.42
N ARG A 62 5.47 0.58 8.68
CA ARG A 62 6.62 1.37 9.16
C ARG A 62 7.66 1.44 8.07
N ARG A 63 8.30 2.59 7.86
CA ARG A 63 9.43 2.66 6.92
C ARG A 63 10.65 1.96 7.53
N ALA A 64 11.42 1.25 6.72
CA ALA A 64 12.67 0.63 7.23
C ALA A 64 13.76 1.70 7.47
N ASN A 65 13.75 2.78 6.69
CA ASN A 65 14.72 3.87 6.76
C ASN A 65 14.35 4.98 7.76
N SER A 66 13.14 4.96 8.34
CA SER A 66 12.72 5.93 9.35
C SER A 66 11.76 5.28 10.32
N ASN A 67 11.80 5.63 11.61
CA ASN A 67 10.88 5.10 12.62
C ASN A 67 9.42 5.60 12.46
N LYS A 68 9.08 6.24 11.33
CA LYS A 68 7.71 6.64 11.01
C LYS A 68 6.86 5.39 10.74
N THR A 69 5.81 5.25 11.52
CA THR A 69 4.81 4.19 11.41
C THR A 69 3.46 4.84 11.18
N GLU A 70 2.72 4.36 10.19
CA GLU A 70 1.40 4.88 9.87
C GLU A 70 0.41 3.73 9.65
N THR A 71 -0.86 4.03 9.88
CA THR A 71 -1.95 3.06 9.74
C THR A 71 -2.57 3.14 8.35
N PHE A 72 -2.59 2.00 7.67
CA PHE A 72 -3.18 1.82 6.37
C PHE A 72 -4.39 0.89 6.44
N ARG A 73 -5.27 1.04 5.46
CA ARG A 73 -6.39 0.13 5.21
C ARG A 73 -6.16 -0.61 3.91
N VAL A 74 -6.42 -1.91 3.92
CA VAL A 74 -6.42 -2.72 2.70
C VAL A 74 -7.66 -2.35 1.89
N VAL A 75 -7.46 -1.76 0.72
CA VAL A 75 -8.57 -1.38 -0.19
C VAL A 75 -8.66 -2.29 -1.40
N HIS A 76 -7.60 -3.05 -1.69
CA HIS A 76 -7.55 -3.96 -2.82
C HIS A 76 -6.62 -5.14 -2.54
N VAL A 77 -7.01 -6.34 -2.95
CA VAL A 77 -6.19 -7.55 -2.93
C VAL A 77 -6.25 -8.13 -4.33
N GLY A 78 -5.11 -8.18 -5.02
CA GLY A 78 -5.00 -8.75 -6.36
C GLY A 78 -4.77 -10.26 -6.33
N GLU A 79 -4.47 -10.83 -7.49
CA GLU A 79 -4.15 -12.25 -7.62
C GLU A 79 -2.69 -12.52 -7.24
N PRO A 80 -2.39 -13.64 -6.55
CA PRO A 80 -1.03 -14.03 -6.23
C PRO A 80 -0.24 -14.25 -7.51
N ASP A 81 0.96 -13.67 -7.55
CA ASP A 81 1.89 -13.86 -8.65
C ASP A 81 2.28 -15.34 -8.75
N PRO A 82 2.14 -15.99 -9.92
CA PRO A 82 2.36 -17.42 -10.07
C PRO A 82 3.82 -17.84 -9.88
N GLN A 83 4.79 -16.93 -10.05
CA GLN A 83 6.21 -17.22 -9.86
C GLN A 83 6.66 -17.00 -8.42
N THR A 84 6.25 -15.90 -7.82
CA THR A 84 6.71 -15.51 -6.47
C THR A 84 5.79 -15.96 -5.35
N ARG A 85 4.56 -16.39 -5.69
CA ARG A 85 3.44 -16.65 -4.76
C ARG A 85 3.07 -15.48 -3.85
N LYS A 86 3.56 -14.27 -4.15
CA LYS A 86 3.21 -13.06 -3.40
C LYS A 86 1.98 -12.41 -3.99
N THR A 87 1.10 -11.92 -3.13
CA THR A 87 -0.12 -11.24 -3.50
C THR A 87 0.11 -9.73 -3.50
N PRO A 88 -0.20 -9.02 -4.60
CA PRO A 88 -0.18 -7.58 -4.62
C PRO A 88 -1.39 -7.05 -3.84
N VAL A 89 -1.12 -6.20 -2.86
CA VAL A 89 -2.13 -5.60 -1.99
C VAL A 89 -2.05 -4.09 -2.12
N GLY A 90 -3.20 -3.47 -2.39
CA GLY A 90 -3.38 -2.02 -2.40
C GLY A 90 -3.78 -1.53 -1.02
N LEU A 91 -3.01 -0.58 -0.52
CA LEU A 91 -3.14 0.05 0.79
C LEU A 91 -3.50 1.53 0.61
N GLU A 92 -4.41 2.02 1.44
CA GLU A 92 -4.79 3.43 1.54
C GLU A 92 -4.44 3.95 2.93
N MET A 93 -3.83 5.13 3.02
CA MET A 93 -3.49 5.77 4.29
C MET A 93 -4.74 6.30 4.97
N SER A 94 -4.84 6.08 6.27
CA SER A 94 -5.95 6.63 7.07
C SER A 94 -5.75 8.12 7.36
N ALA A 95 -4.49 8.56 7.52
CA ALA A 95 -4.11 9.95 7.72
C ALA A 95 -3.52 10.55 6.44
N ILE A 96 -3.85 11.82 6.15
CA ILE A 96 -3.23 12.60 5.07
C ILE A 96 -1.95 13.23 5.63
N GLU A 97 -0.94 12.40 5.88
CA GLU A 97 0.40 12.86 6.28
C GLU A 97 1.42 12.57 5.18
N ASP A 98 2.51 13.36 5.16
CA ASP A 98 3.69 13.10 4.33
C ASP A 98 4.48 11.89 4.88
N PHE A 99 3.90 10.71 4.74
CA PHE A 99 4.50 9.44 5.15
C PHE A 99 5.66 9.05 4.23
N TRP A 100 5.46 9.19 2.92
CA TRP A 100 6.46 8.84 1.91
C TRP A 100 7.59 9.87 1.80
N GLY A 101 7.40 11.10 2.33
CA GLY A 101 8.38 12.18 2.24
C GLY A 101 8.68 12.59 0.80
N GLN A 102 7.75 12.33 -0.13
CA GLN A 102 7.85 12.64 -1.53
C GLN A 102 6.77 13.65 -1.89
N SER A 103 7.15 14.77 -2.48
CA SER A 103 6.19 15.69 -3.09
C SER A 103 5.59 15.00 -4.32
N PHE A 104 4.36 14.51 -4.17
CA PHE A 104 3.58 14.08 -5.33
C PHE A 104 3.17 15.35 -6.08
N PRO A 105 3.33 15.40 -7.42
CA PRO A 105 2.82 16.52 -8.19
C PRO A 105 1.33 16.66 -7.89
N THR A 106 0.93 17.79 -7.33
CA THR A 106 -0.48 18.18 -7.31
C THR A 106 -0.90 18.29 -8.76
N ASP A 107 -1.94 17.56 -9.15
CA ASP A 107 -2.58 17.64 -10.45
C ASP A 107 -2.91 19.12 -10.72
N SER A 108 -2.00 19.84 -11.38
CA SER A 108 -2.29 21.10 -12.04
C SER A 108 -3.02 20.71 -13.32
N TRP A 109 -4.34 20.82 -13.23
CA TRP A 109 -5.32 20.71 -14.30
C TRP A 109 -4.95 21.53 -15.55
#